data_AF-A0A7C9RHD5-F1
#
_entry.id   AF-A0A7C9RHD5-F1
#
_cell.length_a   1.000
_cell.length_b   1.000
_cell.length_c   1.000
_cell.angle_alpha   90.00
_cell.angle_beta   90.00
_cell.angle_gamma   90.00
#
_symmetry.space_group_name_H-M   'P 1'
#
loop_
_entity.id
_entity.type
_entity.pdbx_description
1 polymer ?
#
loop_
_entity_poly.entity_id
_entity_poly.type
_entity_poly.pdbx_seq_one_letter_code
_entity_poly.pdbx_strand_id
1 'polypeptide(L)'
;VINAVQPIMGRPVELPMSEPEDGRPMEDEPAAGDRARIVNLLGPSPIGIDDLIRMSDVSPAVVRTVLLELELAGRLERHGGGMVSLL
;
A
#
# COMPACT_ATOMS: atom_id res chain seq x y z
N VAL A 1 39.17 33.41 -5.25
CA VAL A 1 39.18 32.42 -4.14
C VAL A 1 38.13 31.38 -4.46
N ILE A 2 38.51 30.25 -5.06
CA ILE A 2 37.66 29.08 -5.29
C ILE A 2 38.54 27.87 -4.98
N ASN A 3 38.26 27.16 -3.90
CA ASN A 3 38.14 25.69 -3.90
C ASN A 3 37.96 25.16 -2.48
N ALA A 4 36.75 24.73 -2.16
CA ALA A 4 36.46 23.92 -0.99
C ALA A 4 35.45 22.84 -1.40
N VAL A 5 35.89 21.86 -2.18
CA VAL A 5 35.23 20.56 -2.26
C VAL A 5 36.33 19.50 -2.25
N GLN A 6 36.48 18.81 -1.13
CA GLN A 6 37.29 17.60 -1.05
C GLN A 6 36.45 16.42 -1.61
N PRO A 7 37.08 15.47 -2.32
CA PRO A 7 36.36 14.33 -2.89
C PRO A 7 35.84 13.38 -1.80
N ILE A 8 34.60 12.91 -1.97
CA ILE A 8 33.90 11.96 -1.08
C ILE A 8 34.49 10.53 -1.10
N MET A 9 35.52 10.27 -1.92
CA MET A 9 36.14 8.94 -2.00
C MET A 9 37.08 8.71 -0.81
N GLY A 10 36.58 8.07 0.24
CA GLY A 10 37.46 7.55 1.29
C GLY A 10 36.80 7.10 2.59
N ARG A 11 35.50 7.34 2.79
CA ARG A 11 34.77 6.69 3.88
C ARG A 11 34.16 5.41 3.30
N PRO A 12 34.67 4.20 3.57
CA PRO A 12 33.87 3.01 3.36
C PRO A 12 32.61 3.21 4.20
N VAL A 13 31.47 3.40 3.54
CA VAL A 13 30.19 3.31 4.23
C VAL A 13 30.09 1.84 4.60
N GLU A 14 30.33 1.52 5.87
CA GLU A 14 29.92 0.25 6.44
C GLU A 14 28.38 0.23 6.43
N LEU A 15 27.81 -0.02 5.25
CA LEU A 15 26.43 -0.42 5.15
C LEU A 15 26.38 -1.81 5.80
N PRO A 16 25.56 -2.03 6.85
CA PRO A 16 25.27 -3.39 7.24
C PRO A 16 24.74 -4.11 5.99
N MET A 17 25.49 -5.09 5.48
CA MET A 17 25.14 -5.90 4.29
C MET A 17 23.95 -6.84 4.55
N SER A 18 23.19 -6.58 5.60
CA SER A 18 22.01 -7.33 5.96
C SER A 18 20.86 -6.36 5.85
N GLU A 19 20.02 -6.56 4.84
CA GLU A 19 18.63 -6.15 4.97
C GLU A 19 18.18 -6.73 6.31
N PRO A 20 17.60 -5.93 7.23
CA PRO A 20 16.95 -6.53 8.38
C PRO A 20 16.02 -7.58 7.79
N GLU A 21 16.21 -8.85 8.16
CA GLU A 21 15.19 -9.86 7.99
C GLU A 21 14.05 -9.43 8.90
N ASP A 22 13.34 -8.41 8.43
CA ASP A 22 12.08 -7.99 8.99
C ASP A 22 11.16 -9.12 8.55
N GLY A 23 11.26 -10.24 9.27
CA GLY A 23 10.42 -11.43 9.18
C GLY A 23 8.99 -11.12 9.60
N ARG A 24 8.52 -9.90 9.28
CA ARG A 24 7.11 -9.69 9.03
C ARG A 24 6.76 -10.75 8.00
N PRO A 25 5.80 -11.63 8.29
CA PRO A 25 5.22 -12.45 7.24
C PRO A 25 4.97 -11.49 6.07
N MET A 26 5.41 -11.83 4.86
CA MET A 26 4.74 -11.27 3.69
C MET A 26 3.27 -11.59 3.98
N GLU A 27 2.46 -10.58 4.34
CA GLU A 27 1.09 -10.81 4.77
C GLU A 27 0.43 -11.61 3.65
N ASP A 28 0.29 -12.91 3.92
CA ASP A 28 -0.12 -13.90 2.95
C ASP A 28 -1.44 -13.42 2.36
N GLU A 29 -1.55 -13.52 1.04
CA GLU A 29 -2.79 -13.48 0.25
C GLU A 29 -4.06 -13.13 1.07
N PRO A 30 -4.74 -11.99 0.81
CA PRO A 30 -5.90 -11.55 1.58
C PRO A 30 -6.84 -12.71 1.93
N ALA A 31 -7.08 -12.95 3.22
CA ALA A 31 -8.00 -14.01 3.62
C ALA A 31 -9.37 -13.77 2.97
N ALA A 32 -10.07 -14.84 2.60
CA ALA A 32 -11.35 -14.71 1.90
C ALA A 32 -12.38 -13.86 2.67
N GLY A 33 -12.33 -13.89 4.01
CA GLY A 33 -13.15 -13.04 4.87
C GLY A 33 -12.83 -11.54 4.77
N ASP A 34 -11.56 -11.19 4.57
CA ASP A 34 -11.12 -9.78 4.46
C ASP A 34 -11.58 -9.18 3.13
N ARG A 35 -11.43 -9.95 2.05
CA ARG A 35 -11.97 -9.60 0.73
C ARG A 35 -13.48 -9.32 0.81
N ALA A 36 -14.23 -10.22 1.43
CA ALA A 36 -15.67 -10.06 1.58
C ALA A 36 -16.03 -8.81 2.40
N ARG A 37 -15.33 -8.54 3.51
CA ARG A 37 -15.53 -7.33 4.32
C ARG A 37 -15.32 -6.05 3.50
N ILE A 38 -14.23 -5.98 2.73
CA ILE A 38 -13.92 -4.83 1.88
C ILE A 38 -14.99 -4.64 0.79
N VAL A 39 -15.32 -5.71 0.06
CA VAL A 39 -16.31 -5.65 -1.04
C VAL A 39 -17.69 -5.25 -0.53
N ASN A 40 -18.10 -5.72 0.65
CA ASN A 40 -19.40 -5.38 1.24
C ASN A 40 -19.52 -3.91 1.67
N LEU A 41 -18.39 -3.23 1.90
CA LEU A 41 -18.35 -1.80 2.20
C LEU A 41 -18.31 -0.93 0.93
N LEU A 42 -17.95 -1.52 -0.21
CA LEU A 42 -17.94 -0.84 -1.49
C LEU A 42 -19.34 -0.86 -2.12
N GLY A 43 -19.72 0.26 -2.71
CA GLY A 43 -20.98 0.42 -3.44
C GLY A 43 -20.83 1.41 -4.59
N PRO A 44 -21.94 1.86 -5.21
CA PRO A 44 -21.90 2.83 -6.31
C PRO A 44 -21.56 4.25 -5.84
N SER A 45 -21.62 4.51 -4.53
CA SER A 45 -21.22 5.80 -3.95
C SER A 45 -19.73 5.77 -3.59
N PRO A 46 -18.94 6.79 -3.99
CA PRO A 46 -17.52 6.84 -3.64
C PRO A 46 -17.28 6.85 -2.14
N ILE A 47 -16.36 6.00 -1.66
CA ILE A 47 -15.86 5.95 -0.27
C ILE A 47 -14.35 6.19 -0.23
N GLY A 48 -13.87 6.88 0.79
CA GLY A 48 -12.44 7.15 0.98
C GLY A 48 -11.67 5.90 1.38
N ILE A 49 -10.46 5.72 0.84
CA ILE A 49 -9.62 4.57 1.18
C ILE A 49 -9.34 4.51 2.70
N ASP A 50 -9.10 5.66 3.35
CA ASP A 50 -8.84 5.71 4.79
C ASP A 50 -10.07 5.30 5.63
N ASP A 51 -11.27 5.66 5.18
CA ASP A 51 -12.52 5.24 5.83
C ASP A 51 -12.78 3.75 5.60
N LEU A 52 -12.50 3.25 4.40
CA LEU A 52 -12.59 1.83 4.07
C LEU A 52 -11.65 0.99 4.96
N ILE A 53 -10.41 1.45 5.18
CA ILE A 53 -9.46 0.82 6.11
C ILE A 53 -10.05 0.81 7.52
N ARG A 54 -10.57 1.95 8.00
CA ARG A 54 -11.12 2.08 9.36
C ARG A 54 -12.36 1.21 9.58
N MET A 55 -13.24 1.11 8.59
CA MET A 55 -14.52 0.39 8.70
C MET A 55 -14.37 -1.13 8.47
N SER A 56 -13.42 -1.55 7.64
CA SER A 56 -13.19 -2.97 7.38
C SER A 56 -12.46 -3.68 8.52
N ASP A 57 -11.69 -2.93 9.33
CA ASP A 57 -10.78 -3.46 10.34
C ASP A 57 -9.81 -4.50 9.72
N VAL A 58 -9.28 -4.14 8.55
CA VAL A 58 -8.34 -4.92 7.74
C VAL A 58 -7.07 -4.09 7.53
N SER A 59 -5.91 -4.75 7.42
CA SER A 59 -4.65 -4.05 7.25
C SER A 59 -4.67 -3.15 6.00
N PRO A 60 -4.04 -1.96 6.04
CA PRO A 60 -3.95 -1.08 4.87
C PRO A 60 -3.34 -1.77 3.64
N ALA A 61 -2.42 -2.71 3.85
CA ALA A 61 -1.80 -3.48 2.78
C ALA A 61 -2.83 -4.37 2.08
N VAL A 62 -3.59 -5.15 2.86
CA VAL A 62 -4.65 -6.02 2.33
C VAL A 62 -5.73 -5.21 1.61
N VAL A 63 -6.18 -4.07 2.17
CA VAL A 63 -7.17 -3.20 1.50
C VAL A 63 -6.66 -2.76 0.13
N ARG A 64 -5.39 -2.32 0.04
CA ARG A 64 -4.78 -1.90 -1.23
C ARG A 64 -4.69 -3.05 -2.23
N THR A 65 -4.32 -4.25 -1.77
CA THR A 65 -4.27 -5.45 -2.62
C THR A 65 -5.63 -5.78 -3.20
N VAL A 66 -6.69 -5.80 -2.38
CA VAL A 66 -8.05 -6.09 -2.85
C VAL A 66 -8.58 -5.02 -3.82
N LEU A 67 -8.31 -3.74 -3.54
CA LEU A 67 -8.68 -2.67 -4.47
C LEU A 67 -7.95 -2.82 -5.82
N LEU A 68 -6.67 -3.18 -5.81
CA LEU A 68 -5.90 -3.46 -7.03
C LEU A 68 -6.48 -4.65 -7.80
N GLU A 69 -6.85 -5.73 -7.12
CA GLU A 69 -7.51 -6.90 -7.74
C GLU A 69 -8.81 -6.50 -8.45
N LEU A 70 -9.65 -5.69 -7.79
CA LEU A 70 -10.92 -5.22 -8.37
C LEU A 70 -10.69 -4.25 -9.55
N GLU A 71 -9.67 -3.40 -9.47
CA GLU A 71 -9.27 -2.48 -10.54
C GLU A 71 -8.79 -3.25 -11.78
N LEU A 72 -7.92 -4.24 -11.60
CA LEU A 72 -7.46 -5.12 -12.67
C LEU A 72 -8.59 -5.96 -13.27
N ALA A 73 -9.60 -6.30 -12.48
CA ALA A 73 -10.82 -6.97 -12.94
C ALA A 73 -11.81 -6.02 -13.65
N GLY A 74 -11.54 -4.72 -13.70
CA GLY A 74 -12.44 -3.72 -14.28
C GLY A 74 -13.75 -3.57 -13.51
N ARG A 75 -13.72 -3.71 -12.18
CA ARG A 75 -14.89 -3.62 -11.28
C ARG A 75 -14.84 -2.43 -10.32
N LEU A 76 -13.74 -1.68 -10.33
CA LEU A 76 -13.51 -0.54 -9.45
C LEU A 76 -13.30 0.73 -10.27
N GLU A 77 -13.88 1.83 -9.82
CA GLU A 77 -13.59 3.17 -10.32
C GLU A 77 -12.83 3.98 -9.26
N ARG A 78 -11.81 4.73 -9.70
CA ARG A 78 -11.09 5.70 -8.86
C ARG A 78 -11.59 7.10 -9.13
N HIS A 79 -11.87 7.82 -8.06
CA HIS A 79 -12.32 9.20 -8.08
C HIS A 79 -11.23 10.14 -7.54
N GLY A 80 -11.44 11.45 -7.70
CA GLY A 80 -10.57 12.45 -7.07
C GLY A 80 -10.57 12.34 -5.54
N GLY A 81 -9.47 12.75 -4.91
CA GLY A 81 -9.37 12.78 -3.44
C GLY A 81 -9.16 11.42 -2.78
N GLY A 82 -8.75 10.38 -3.52
CA GLY A 82 -8.49 9.06 -2.95
C GLY A 82 -9.76 8.26 -2.64
N MET A 83 -10.85 8.56 -3.35
CA MET A 83 -12.14 7.89 -3.21
C MET A 83 -12.28 6.77 -4.24
N VAL A 84 -13.00 5.70 -3.90
CA VAL A 84 -13.22 4.53 -4.75
C VAL A 84 -14.68 4.09 -4.72
N SER A 85 -15.19 3.53 -5.82
CA SER A 85 -16.52 2.92 -5.89
C SER A 85 -16.50 1.67 -6.76
N LEU A 86 -17.56 0.87 -6.68
CA LEU A 86 -17.81 -0.17 -7.68
C LEU A 86 -18.36 0.45 -8.96
N LEU A 87 -18.02 -0.17 -10.10
CA LEU A 87 -18.60 0.09 -11.41
C LEU A 87 -20.00 -0.52 -11.56
#